data_AF-A0AAV0R532-F1
#
_entry.id   AF-A0AAV0R532-F1
#
_cell.length_a   1.000
_cell.length_b   1.000
_cell.length_c   1.000
_cell.angle_alpha   90.00
_cell.angle_beta   90.00
_cell.angle_gamma   90.00
#
_symmetry.space_group_name_H-M   'P 1'
#
loop_
_entity.id
_entity.type
_entity.pdbx_description
1 polymer ?
#
loop_
_entity_poly.entity_id
_entity_poly.type
_entity_poly.pdbx_seq_one_letter_code
_entity_poly.pdbx_strand_id
1 'polypeptide(L)' 'MVVGNQSLDEKLVGIQYAFDIEMMVCISGKERNEEEWAKLFSDAGFSSYHINPILGTRALIQVYP' A
#
# COMPACT_ATOMS: atom_id res chain seq x y z
N MET A 1 1.66 -2.87 -2.28
CA MET A 1 2.44 -1.81 -1.59
C MET A 1 1.44 -0.89 -0.89
N VAL A 2 1.88 0.03 -0.02
CA VAL A 2 1.01 1.09 0.50
C VAL A 2 1.67 2.42 0.21
N VAL A 3 1.12 3.16 -0.75
CA VAL A 3 1.73 4.42 -1.23
C VAL A 3 1.63 5.47 -0.13
N GLY A 4 2.74 6.14 0.17
CA GLY A 4 2.80 7.24 1.14
C GLY A 4 2.68 6.83 2.60
N ASN A 5 2.47 5.54 2.90
CA ASN A 5 2.59 5.00 4.24
C ASN A 5 4.01 4.45 4.38
N GLN A 6 4.87 5.20 5.09
CA GLN A 6 6.09 4.80 5.81
C GLN A 6 7.10 5.96 5.84
N SER A 7 7.91 6.04 6.90
CA SER A 7 9.12 6.86 6.94
C SER A 7 10.25 6.21 6.13
N LEU A 8 10.03 6.02 4.83
CA LEU A 8 11.03 5.47 3.91
C LEU A 8 12.04 6.53 3.49
N ASP A 9 13.26 6.10 3.19
CA ASP A 9 14.24 6.94 2.49
C ASP A 9 13.64 7.50 1.19
N GLU A 10 13.99 8.73 0.81
CA GLU A 10 13.48 9.42 -0.39
C GLU A 10 13.61 8.57 -1.66
N LYS A 11 14.68 7.77 -1.76
CA LYS A 11 14.91 6.86 -2.90
C LYS A 11 13.83 5.77 -3.00
N LEU A 12 13.39 5.22 -1.86
CA LEU A 12 12.37 4.17 -1.83
C LEU A 12 11.00 4.74 -2.17
N VAL A 13 10.71 5.99 -1.77
CA VAL A 13 9.51 6.72 -2.19
C VAL A 13 9.47 6.87 -3.71
N GLY A 14 10.58 7.25 -4.35
CA GLY A 14 10.67 7.32 -5.82
C GLY A 14 10.38 5.97 -6.50
N ILE A 15 10.86 4.86 -5.92
CA ILE A 15 10.60 3.50 -6.43
C ILE A 15 9.12 3.12 -6.27
N GLN A 16 8.46 3.52 -5.18
CA GLN A 16 7.04 3.26 -5.00
C GLN A 16 6.20 3.90 -6.11
N TYR A 17 6.45 5.17 -6.42
CA TYR A 17 5.75 5.87 -7.50
C TYR A 17 6.07 5.32 -8.88
N ALA A 18 7.34 4.97 -9.14
CA ALA A 18 7.71 4.34 -10.41
C ALA A 18 6.96 3.00 -10.60
N PHE A 19 6.83 2.21 -9.53
CA PHE A 19 6.10 0.95 -9.57
C PHE A 19 4.59 1.15 -9.75
N ASP A 20 3.99 2.17 -9.13
CA ASP A 20 2.57 2.51 -9.34
C ASP A 20 2.28 2.86 -10.82
N ILE A 21 3.16 3.66 -11.44
CA ILE A 21 3.09 3.96 -12.88
C ILE A 21 3.26 2.69 -13.72
N GLU A 22 4.21 1.82 -13.36
CA GLU A 22 4.42 0.54 -14.06
C GLU A 22 3.16 -0.33 -14.00
N MET A 23 2.50 -0.43 -12.84
CA MET A 23 1.24 -1.19 -12.70
C MET A 23 0.10 -0.57 -13.53
N MET A 24 0.02 0.76 -13.59
CA MET A 24 -0.95 1.47 -14.43
C MET A 24 -0.75 1.15 -15.92
N VAL A 25 0.50 1.15 -16.39
CA VAL A 25 0.82 0.92 -17.80
C VAL A 25 0.69 -0.55 -18.19
N CYS A 26 1.23 -1.47 -17.38
CA CYS A 26 1.34 -2.87 -17.76
C CYS A 26 0.05 -3.66 -17.53
N ILE A 27 -0.72 -3.33 -16.50
CA ILE A 27 -1.89 -4.12 -16.09
C ILE A 27 -3.13 -3.28 -15.78
N SER A 28 -3.11 -1.98 -16.08
CA SER A 28 -4.19 -1.04 -15.71
C SER A 28 -4.52 -1.07 -14.20
N GLY A 29 -3.51 -1.40 -13.39
CA GLY A 29 -3.58 -1.47 -11.94
C GLY A 29 -3.23 -0.14 -11.28
N LYS A 30 -3.45 -0.06 -9.98
CA LYS A 30 -3.05 1.07 -9.14
C LYS A 30 -2.70 0.55 -7.74
N GLU A 31 -1.58 1.00 -7.19
CA GLU A 31 -1.23 0.78 -5.80
C GLU A 31 -2.04 1.73 -4.90
N ARG A 32 -2.57 1.20 -3.79
CA ARG A 32 -3.43 1.95 -2.88
C ARG A 32 -2.62 2.66 -1.80
N ASN A 33 -3.09 3.83 -1.38
CA ASN A 33 -2.63 4.46 -0.15
C ASN A 33 -3.32 3.83 1.09
N GLU A 34 -2.91 4.25 2.28
CA GLU A 34 -3.48 3.68 3.52
C GLU A 34 -4.97 3.99 3.69
N GLU A 35 -5.42 5.20 3.35
CA GLU A 35 -6.83 5.58 3.48
C GLU A 35 -7.74 4.74 2.59
N GLU A 36 -7.31 4.45 1.36
CA GLU A 36 -8.01 3.57 0.42
C GLU A 36 -8.07 2.13 0.95
N TRP A 37 -7.00 1.64 1.57
CA TRP A 37 -6.99 0.33 2.25
C TRP A 37 -7.91 0.31 3.48
N ALA A 38 -7.83 1.31 4.35
CA ALA A 38 -8.65 1.43 5.55
C ALA A 38 -10.14 1.46 5.21
N LYS A 39 -10.52 2.21 4.17
CA LYS A 39 -11.89 2.22 3.65
C LYS A 39 -12.31 0.82 3.17
N LEU A 40 -11.47 0.15 2.39
CA LEU A 40 -11.77 -1.18 1.87
C LEU A 40 -11.98 -2.20 3.00
N PHE A 41 -11.17 -2.15 4.06
CA PHE A 41 -11.30 -3.06 5.20
C PHE A 41 -12.57 -2.78 6.01
N SER A 42 -12.88 -1.50 6.25
CA SER A 42 -14.10 -1.08 6.92
C SER A 42 -15.35 -1.50 6.14
N ASP A 43 -15.38 -1.26 4.81
CA ASP A 43 -16.48 -1.65 3.94
C ASP A 43 -16.67 -3.18 3.88
N ALA A 44 -15.59 -3.95 4.08
CA ALA A 44 -15.62 -5.41 4.17
C ALA A 44 -15.97 -5.96 5.57
N GLY A 45 -16.14 -5.10 6.57
CA GLY A 45 -16.57 -5.47 7.93
C GLY A 45 -15.44 -5.87 8.89
N PHE A 46 -14.19 -5.54 8.59
CA PHE A 46 -13.08 -5.75 9.52
C PHE A 46 -13.01 -4.63 10.56
N SER A 47 -12.73 -4.98 11.82
CA SER A 47 -12.64 -4.02 12.92
C SER A 47 -11.34 -3.20 12.93
N SER A 48 -10.23 -3.80 12.49
CA SER A 48 -8.92 -3.18 12.56
C SER A 48 -7.92 -3.81 11.59
N TYR A 49 -6.81 -3.11 11.37
CA TYR A 49 -5.73 -3.59 10.54
C TYR A 49 -4.37 -3.12 11.08
N HIS A 50 -3.30 -3.79 10.65
CA HIS A 50 -1.93 -3.41 10.96
C HIS A 50 -1.05 -3.57 9.71
N ILE A 51 -0.34 -2.50 9.34
CA ILE A 51 0.53 -2.44 8.16
C ILE A 51 1.98 -2.56 8.63
N ASN A 52 2.66 -3.62 8.19
CA ASN A 52 4.08 -3.85 8.43
C ASN A 52 4.90 -3.59 7.17
N PRO A 53 5.77 -2.57 7.11
CA PRO A 53 6.76 -2.45 6.03
C PRO A 53 7.68 -3.66 6.00
N ILE A 54 7.71 -4.39 4.89
CA ILE A 54 8.63 -5.52 4.70
C ILE A 54 9.16 -5.53 3.27
N LEU A 55 10.34 -6.11 3.06
CA LEU A 55 10.92 -6.29 1.71
C LEU A 55 11.07 -4.97 0.94
N GLY A 56 11.58 -3.93 1.60
CA GLY A 56 11.83 -2.62 0.99
C GLY A 56 10.54 -1.84 0.77
N THR A 57 10.01 -1.84 -0.46
CA THR A 57 8.81 -1.07 -0.82
C THR A 57 7.49 -1.82 -0.62
N ARG A 58 7.52 -3.08 -0.18
CA ARG A 58 6.32 -3.88 0.06
C ARG A 58 5.81 -3.69 1.49
N ALA A 59 4.60 -4.14 1.73
CA ALA A 59 4.01 -4.13 3.05
C ALA A 59 3.18 -5.41 3.24
N LEU A 60 3.23 -5.97 4.45
CA LEU A 60 2.33 -7.00 4.91
C LEU A 60 1.19 -6.33 5.67
N ILE A 61 -0.04 -6.51 5.18
CA ILE A 61 -1.23 -5.98 5.84
C ILE A 61 -1.94 -7.13 6.54
N GLN A 62 -2.07 -7.02 7.84
CA GLN A 62 -2.85 -7.92 8.68
C GLN A 62 -4.19 -7.26 8.96
N VAL A 63 -5.29 -7.96 8.69
CA VAL A 63 -6.66 -7.49 8.95
C VAL A 63 -7.32 -8.38 9.99
N TYR A 64 -8.09 -7.79 10.90
CA TYR A 64 -8.71 -8.48 12.03
C TYR A 64 -10.23 -8.30 11.98
N PRO A 65 -11.02 -9.37 12.27
CA PRO A 65 -12.48 -9.28 12.35
C PRO A 65 -12.94 -8.17 13.27
#